data_AF-A0A812I6F4-F1
#
_entry.id   AF-A0A812I6F4-F1
#
_cell.length_a   1.000
_cell.length_b   1.000
_cell.length_c   1.000
_cell.angle_alpha   90.00
_cell.angle_beta   90.00
_cell.angle_gamma   90.00
#
_symmetry.space_group_name_H-M   'P 1'
#
loop_
_entity.id
_entity.type
_entity.pdbx_description
1 polymer ?
#
loop_
_entity_poly.entity_id
_entity_poly.type
_entity_poly.pdbx_seq_one_letter_code
_entity_poly.pdbx_strand_id
1 'polypeptide(L)'
;MLAGFGSGKSLRSCAWLPLAKANTLFWTFLLISILSYIAALFGMDMITYDLSLPADHPYNLAVVENFGALDDAMFTLMQLFTFDSIGTIYRPLIQQRPLLFFYFMTVLLVLSIALMNLVTAIM
;
A
#
# COMPACT_ATOMS: atom_id res chain seq x y z
N MET A 1 28.14 -28.13 -45.25
CA MET A 1 28.54 -29.10 -44.20
C MET A 1 29.29 -28.30 -43.15
N LEU A 2 28.77 -27.91 -42.00
CA LEU A 2 27.61 -28.32 -41.21
C LEU A 2 27.01 -27.09 -40.49
N ALA A 3 25.69 -27.03 -40.45
CA ALA A 3 24.94 -26.25 -39.46
C ALA A 3 25.07 -26.91 -38.08
N GLY A 4 25.19 -26.13 -37.01
CA GLY A 4 25.44 -26.68 -35.66
C GLY A 4 25.05 -25.74 -34.51
N PHE A 5 23.73 -25.61 -34.29
CA PHE A 5 23.06 -25.58 -32.98
C PHE A 5 23.75 -24.84 -31.80
N GLY A 6 23.38 -23.58 -31.59
CA GLY A 6 23.77 -22.79 -30.41
C GLY A 6 22.69 -21.83 -29.92
N SER A 7 21.41 -22.21 -29.93
CA SER A 7 20.28 -21.31 -29.61
C SER A 7 19.27 -21.89 -28.61
N GLY A 8 19.74 -22.59 -27.57
CA GLY A 8 18.86 -23.26 -26.59
C GLY A 8 19.14 -23.03 -25.11
N LYS A 9 20.31 -22.48 -24.74
CA LYS A 9 20.75 -22.38 -23.33
C LYS A 9 20.50 -21.03 -22.68
N SER A 10 20.46 -19.94 -23.46
CA SER A 10 20.23 -18.59 -22.93
C SER A 10 18.82 -18.39 -22.34
N LEU A 11 17.78 -18.92 -23.02
CA LEU A 11 16.39 -18.83 -22.57
C LEU A 11 16.09 -19.65 -21.31
N ARG A 12 16.77 -20.79 -21.12
CA ARG A 12 16.58 -21.63 -19.92
C ARG A 12 17.22 -20.99 -18.69
N SER A 13 18.37 -20.31 -18.81
CA SER A 13 18.96 -19.57 -17.69
C SER A 13 18.10 -18.39 -17.22
N CYS A 14 17.36 -17.72 -18.11
CA CYS A 14 16.44 -16.63 -17.74
C CYS A 14 15.22 -17.10 -16.93
N ALA A 15 14.74 -18.32 -17.14
CA ALA A 15 13.53 -18.83 -16.47
C ALA A 15 13.78 -19.31 -15.03
N TRP A 16 15.04 -19.59 -14.63
CA TRP A 16 15.37 -20.02 -13.27
C TRP A 16 15.68 -18.86 -12.29
N LEU A 17 15.96 -17.66 -12.82
CA LEU A 17 16.24 -16.45 -12.03
C LEU A 17 15.07 -16.00 -11.10
N PRO A 18 13.78 -16.09 -11.48
CA PRO A 18 12.67 -15.62 -10.63
C PRO A 18 12.42 -16.52 -9.40
N LEU A 19 12.64 -17.84 -9.53
CA LEU A 19 12.35 -18.81 -8.48
C LEU A 19 13.35 -18.73 -7.32
N ALA A 20 14.61 -18.39 -7.61
CA ALA A 20 15.64 -18.25 -6.57
C ALA A 20 15.44 -17.02 -5.67
N LYS A 21 14.82 -15.94 -6.18
CA LYS A 21 14.53 -14.72 -5.42
C LYS A 21 13.13 -14.69 -4.78
N ALA A 22 12.29 -15.70 -5.06
CA ALA A 22 10.93 -15.79 -4.53
C ALA A 22 10.88 -15.82 -2.99
N ASN A 23 11.87 -16.44 -2.33
CA ASN A 23 11.95 -16.44 -0.86
C ASN A 23 12.15 -15.01 -0.32
N THR A 24 13.05 -14.24 -0.91
CA THR A 24 13.31 -12.85 -0.50
C THR A 24 12.11 -11.94 -0.78
N LEU A 25 11.42 -12.15 -1.91
CA LEU A 25 10.17 -11.46 -2.24
C LEU A 25 9.05 -11.76 -1.25
N PHE A 26 8.96 -13.01 -0.80
CA PHE A 26 7.97 -13.41 0.21
C PHE A 26 8.21 -12.67 1.53
N TRP A 27 9.47 -12.59 1.99
CA TRP A 27 9.81 -11.86 3.21
C TRP A 27 9.53 -10.36 3.12
N THR A 28 9.84 -9.72 1.98
CA THR A 28 9.56 -8.29 1.80
C THR A 28 8.07 -8.00 1.64
N PHE A 29 7.32 -8.87 0.97
CA PHE A 29 5.86 -8.78 0.91
C PHE A 29 5.22 -8.90 2.30
N LEU A 30 5.71 -9.84 3.12
CA LEU A 30 5.24 -10.04 4.49
C LEU A 30 5.53 -8.79 5.36
N LEU A 31 6.71 -8.18 5.22
CA LEU A 31 7.03 -6.91 5.88
C LEU A 31 6.08 -5.77 5.47
N ILE A 32 5.76 -5.63 4.18
CA ILE A 32 4.81 -4.63 3.69
C ILE A 32 3.40 -4.89 4.24
N SER A 33 2.97 -6.16 4.29
CA SER A 33 1.68 -6.54 4.86
C SER A 33 1.58 -6.21 6.35
N ILE A 34 2.65 -6.43 7.14
CA ILE A 34 2.66 -6.07 8.56
C ILE A 34 2.67 -4.55 8.74
N LEU A 35 3.47 -3.82 7.95
CA LEU A 35 3.53 -2.36 8.03
C LEU A 35 2.19 -1.71 7.69
N SER A 36 1.53 -2.18 6.63
CA SER A 36 0.18 -1.70 6.26
C SER A 36 -0.87 -2.05 7.32
N TYR A 37 -0.79 -3.22 7.95
CA TYR A 37 -1.66 -3.59 9.06
C TYR A 37 -1.52 -2.67 10.27
N ILE A 38 -0.28 -2.37 10.69
CA ILE A 38 -0.03 -1.44 11.81
C ILE A 38 -0.50 -0.03 11.44
N ALA A 39 -0.24 0.42 10.21
CA ALA A 39 -0.73 1.70 9.72
C ALA A 39 -2.27 1.76 9.71
N ALA A 40 -2.96 0.66 9.36
CA ALA A 40 -4.43 0.59 9.35
C ALA A 40 -5.00 0.74 10.76
N LEU A 41 -4.43 0.04 11.75
CA LEU A 41 -4.82 0.18 13.15
C LEU A 41 -4.64 1.62 13.63
N PHE A 42 -3.51 2.24 13.30
CA PHE A 42 -3.24 3.63 13.67
C PHE A 42 -4.18 4.61 12.96
N GLY A 43 -4.55 4.30 11.71
CA GLY A 43 -5.50 5.07 10.91
C GLY A 43 -6.89 5.07 11.52
N MET A 44 -7.40 3.89 11.92
CA MET A 44 -8.69 3.77 12.61
C MET A 44 -8.70 4.46 13.98
N ASP A 45 -7.59 4.41 14.72
CA ASP A 45 -7.49 5.08 16.02
C ASP A 45 -7.48 6.61 15.87
N MET A 46 -6.70 7.14 14.91
CA MET A 46 -6.62 8.58 14.64
C MET A 46 -7.88 9.15 13.94
N ILE A 47 -8.48 8.37 13.02
CA ILE A 47 -9.64 8.77 12.20
C ILE A 47 -10.91 8.27 12.88
N THR A 48 -11.30 8.95 13.94
CA THR A 48 -12.51 8.62 14.68
C THR A 48 -13.70 9.47 14.25
N TYR A 49 -14.89 8.90 14.42
CA TYR A 49 -16.16 9.57 14.19
C TYR A 49 -16.31 10.79 15.11
N ASP A 50 -16.68 11.94 14.56
CA ASP A 50 -16.86 13.17 15.33
C ASP A 50 -18.35 13.38 15.66
N LEU A 51 -18.70 13.19 16.94
CA LEU A 51 -20.06 13.36 17.46
C LEU A 51 -20.56 14.82 17.40
N SER A 52 -19.67 15.78 17.21
CA SER A 52 -20.03 17.21 17.10
C SER A 52 -20.54 17.58 15.71
N LEU A 53 -20.29 16.75 14.70
CA LEU A 53 -20.72 16.98 13.33
C LEU A 53 -21.98 16.16 13.01
N PRO A 54 -22.87 16.67 12.14
CA PRO A 54 -23.98 15.88 11.61
C PRO A 54 -23.50 14.56 11.00
N ALA A 55 -24.32 13.52 11.07
CA ALA A 55 -24.00 12.22 10.47
C ALA A 55 -23.79 12.31 8.94
N ASP A 56 -24.52 13.23 8.30
CA ASP A 56 -24.45 13.46 6.85
C ASP A 56 -23.24 14.32 6.43
N HIS A 57 -22.38 14.72 7.38
CA HIS A 57 -21.20 15.52 7.07
C HIS A 57 -20.19 14.68 6.27
N PRO A 58 -19.58 15.23 5.20
CA PRO A 58 -18.66 14.48 4.32
C PRO A 58 -17.46 13.87 5.07
N TYR A 59 -17.06 14.46 6.20
CA TYR A 59 -16.06 13.88 7.10
C TYR A 59 -16.54 12.53 7.69
N ASN A 60 -17.70 12.52 8.34
CA ASN A 60 -18.21 11.34 9.03
C ASN A 60 -18.57 10.21 8.05
N LEU A 61 -19.10 10.56 6.88
CA LEU A 61 -19.31 9.59 5.79
C LEU A 61 -17.99 8.95 5.34
N ALA A 62 -16.96 9.77 5.10
CA ALA A 62 -15.65 9.26 4.72
C ALA A 62 -15.02 8.38 5.82
N VAL A 63 -15.20 8.72 7.11
CA VAL A 63 -14.73 7.88 8.22
C VAL A 63 -15.44 6.53 8.24
N VAL A 64 -16.77 6.51 8.14
CA VAL A 64 -17.56 5.27 8.22
C VAL A 64 -17.30 4.35 7.03
N GLU A 65 -17.22 4.89 5.82
CA GLU A 65 -17.02 4.09 4.59
C GLU A 65 -15.59 3.55 4.44
N ASN A 66 -14.59 4.26 4.96
CA ASN A 66 -13.17 3.96 4.68
C ASN A 66 -12.40 3.48 5.91
N PHE A 67 -12.84 3.84 7.11
CA PHE A 67 -12.18 3.52 8.39
C PHE A 67 -13.16 2.92 9.42
N GLY A 68 -14.37 2.55 9.00
CA GLY A 68 -15.38 1.95 9.89
C GLY A 68 -15.03 0.54 10.33
N ALA A 69 -14.30 -0.21 9.49
CA ALA A 69 -13.80 -1.53 9.78
C ALA A 69 -12.33 -1.69 9.35
N LEU A 70 -11.68 -2.72 9.87
CA LEU A 70 -10.26 -2.97 9.64
C LEU A 70 -9.96 -3.31 8.18
N ASP A 71 -10.83 -4.09 7.54
CA ASP A 71 -10.76 -4.44 6.14
C ASP A 71 -10.90 -3.22 5.23
N ASP A 72 -11.85 -2.32 5.52
CA ASP A 72 -12.01 -1.06 4.80
C ASP A 72 -10.77 -0.16 4.95
N ALA A 73 -10.22 -0.07 6.17
CA ALA A 73 -9.00 0.68 6.46
C ALA A 73 -7.78 0.11 5.71
N MET A 74 -7.69 -1.21 5.61
CA MET A 74 -6.63 -1.87 4.83
C MET A 74 -6.80 -1.61 3.33
N PHE A 75 -8.03 -1.66 2.81
CA PHE A 75 -8.31 -1.34 1.40
C PHE A 75 -8.00 0.11 1.06
N THR A 76 -8.35 1.05 1.93
CA THR A 76 -8.05 2.48 1.72
C THR A 76 -6.57 2.79 1.81
N LEU A 77 -5.81 2.10 2.66
CA LEU A 77 -4.36 2.17 2.64
C LEU A 77 -3.76 1.56 1.36
N MET A 78 -4.37 0.51 0.82
CA MET A 78 -3.96 -0.07 -0.47
C MET A 78 -4.26 0.88 -1.65
N GLN A 79 -5.37 1.61 -1.60
CA GLN A 79 -5.67 2.69 -2.55
C GLN A 79 -4.70 3.86 -2.40
N LEU A 80 -4.38 4.26 -1.16
CA LEU A 80 -3.38 5.30 -0.86
C LEU A 80 -2.02 4.95 -1.45
N PHE A 81 -1.62 3.71 -1.26
CA PHE A 81 -0.40 3.14 -1.79
C PHE A 81 -0.33 3.16 -3.32
N THR A 82 -1.43 2.81 -3.96
CA THR A 82 -1.54 2.78 -5.42
C THR A 82 -1.77 4.17 -6.01
N PHE A 83 -1.98 5.18 -5.16
CA PHE A 83 -2.44 6.53 -5.53
C PHE A 83 -3.76 6.50 -6.30
N ASP A 84 -4.59 5.48 -6.08
CA ASP A 84 -5.85 5.31 -6.80
C ASP A 84 -6.96 6.09 -6.10
N SER A 85 -7.51 7.08 -6.80
CA SER A 85 -8.66 7.91 -6.39
C SER A 85 -8.63 8.45 -4.94
N ILE A 86 -7.48 8.50 -4.27
CA ILE A 86 -7.38 8.83 -2.85
C ILE A 86 -7.80 10.27 -2.51
N GLY A 87 -7.81 11.15 -3.51
CA GLY A 87 -8.25 12.55 -3.38
C GLY A 87 -9.67 12.72 -2.85
N THR A 88 -10.57 11.77 -3.10
CA THR A 88 -11.95 11.83 -2.60
C THR A 88 -12.03 11.52 -1.10
N ILE A 89 -11.09 10.73 -0.59
CA ILE A 89 -11.07 10.26 0.81
C ILE A 89 -10.32 11.25 1.70
N TYR A 90 -9.08 11.62 1.35
CA TYR A 90 -8.26 12.45 2.25
C TYR A 90 -8.70 13.92 2.30
N ARG A 91 -9.34 14.45 1.23
CA ARG A 91 -9.76 15.87 1.18
C ARG A 91 -10.74 16.25 2.28
N PRO A 92 -11.90 15.57 2.44
CA PRO A 92 -12.83 15.88 3.53
C PRO A 92 -12.22 15.65 4.91
N LEU A 93 -11.30 14.69 5.05
CA LEU A 93 -10.58 14.41 6.30
C LEU A 93 -9.63 15.56 6.69
N ILE A 94 -8.80 16.04 5.76
CA ILE A 94 -7.81 17.10 5.98
C ILE A 94 -8.48 18.47 6.17
N GLN A 95 -9.58 18.74 5.46
CA GLN A 95 -10.31 20.00 5.61
C GLN A 95 -10.84 20.19 7.03
N GLN A 96 -11.32 19.10 7.66
CA GLN A 96 -11.81 19.16 9.03
C GLN A 96 -10.68 19.16 10.07
N ARG A 97 -9.66 18.32 9.85
CA ARG A 97 -8.53 18.18 10.77
C ARG A 97 -7.22 18.17 10.00
N PRO A 98 -6.56 19.33 9.81
CA PRO A 98 -5.37 19.45 8.98
C PRO A 98 -4.18 18.65 9.51
N LEU A 99 -4.17 18.25 10.78
CA LEU A 99 -3.15 17.37 11.36
C LEU A 99 -3.10 15.98 10.68
N LEU A 100 -4.22 15.49 10.12
CA LEU A 100 -4.23 14.22 9.38
C LEU A 100 -3.39 14.25 8.11
N PHE A 101 -3.10 15.44 7.58
CA PHE A 101 -2.19 15.59 6.46
C PHE A 101 -0.81 14.96 6.75
N PHE A 102 -0.27 15.18 7.95
CA PHE A 102 1.00 14.60 8.35
C PHE A 102 0.93 13.08 8.43
N TYR A 103 -0.16 12.52 8.95
CA TYR A 103 -0.36 11.08 9.00
C TYR A 103 -0.35 10.46 7.59
N PHE A 104 -1.16 10.97 6.66
CA PHE A 104 -1.19 10.46 5.29
C PHE A 104 0.16 10.58 4.58
N MET A 105 0.88 11.69 4.80
CA MET A 105 2.21 11.90 4.23
C MET A 105 3.25 10.94 4.80
N THR A 106 3.26 10.71 6.11
CA THR A 106 4.17 9.75 6.74
C THR A 106 3.91 8.33 6.26
N VAL A 107 2.65 7.90 6.20
CA VAL A 107 2.28 6.56 5.71
C VAL A 107 2.70 6.37 4.25
N LEU A 108 2.43 7.36 3.40
CA LEU A 108 2.83 7.36 1.99
C LEU A 108 4.35 7.28 1.82
N LEU A 109 5.14 8.03 2.59
CA LEU A 109 6.60 7.98 2.55
C LEU A 109 7.14 6.61 2.98
N VAL A 110 6.64 6.08 4.10
CA VAL A 110 7.07 4.77 4.62
C VAL A 110 6.74 3.65 3.63
N LEU A 111 5.53 3.66 3.07
CA LEU A 111 5.10 2.70 2.05
C LEU A 111 5.92 2.81 0.76
N SER A 112 6.27 4.04 0.34
CA SER A 112 7.11 4.27 -0.85
C SER A 112 8.52 3.71 -0.67
N ILE A 113 9.11 3.88 0.52
CA ILE A 113 10.41 3.28 0.86
C ILE A 113 10.30 1.75 0.88
N ALA A 114 9.23 1.21 1.45
CA ALA A 114 9.00 -0.24 1.48
C ALA A 114 8.85 -0.83 0.06
N LEU A 115 8.17 -0.11 -0.85
CA LEU A 115 8.10 -0.46 -2.28
C LEU A 115 9.46 -0.45 -2.95
N MET A 116 10.26 0.59 -2.72
CA MET A 116 11.60 0.67 -3.27
C MET A 116 12.46 -0.52 -2.81
N ASN A 117 12.29 -0.96 -1.56
CA ASN A 117 12.94 -2.15 -1.03
C ASN A 117 12.45 -3.45 -1.70
N LEU A 118 11.15 -3.55 -2.04
CA LEU A 118 10.61 -4.68 -2.80
C LEU A 118 11.20 -4.75 -4.22
N VAL A 119 11.30 -3.62 -4.91
CA VAL A 119 11.89 -3.54 -6.26
C VAL A 119 13.40 -3.83 -6.22
N THR A 120 14.10 -3.39 -5.18
CA THR A 120 15.52 -3.69 -5.01
C THR A 120 15.75 -5.19 -4.73
N ALA A 121 14.80 -5.86 -4.09
CA ALA A 121 14.90 -7.31 -3.86
C ALA A 121 14.76 -8.14 -5.16
N ILE A 122 14.03 -7.62 -6.16
CA ILE A 122 13.84 -8.33 -7.44
C ILE A 122 15.02 -8.15 -8.40
N MET A 123 15.60 -6.93 -8.47
CA MET A 123 16.80 -6.64 -9.28
C MET A 123 18.02 -7.36 -8.72
#